data_AF-A0A7R9VZQ2-F1
#
_entry.id   AF-A0A7R9VZQ2-F1
#
_cell.length_a   1.000
_cell.length_b   1.000
_cell.length_c   1.000
_cell.angle_alpha   90.00
_cell.angle_beta   90.00
_cell.angle_gamma   90.00
#
_symmetry.space_group_name_H-M   'P 1'
#
loop_
_entity.id
_entity.type
_entity.pdbx_description
1 polymer ?
#
loop_
_entity_poly.entity_id
_entity_poly.type
_entity_poly.pdbx_seq_one_letter_code
_entity_poly.pdbx_strand_id
1 'polypeptide(L)'
;MVYSRAVSAMHWAVAPAMMGTVGSVLAAQQAEGPRKGELMHLHKSLGLLTGMLVVPRLAIKLSSKLPPAVHGPAWEQMAGAVSHNVMYVWMVLMPATGIAMGYYGGKGLPFFSTTFAGAETPNGGVAKQAFWMHKQAGIYGKYLIPLHLAGTAKHLVIDRNNILKRINPFSFASSA
;
A
#
# COMPACT_ATOMS: atom_id res chain seq x y z
N MET A 1 -0.16 -0.04 -24.94
CA MET A 1 -0.88 1.07 -24.26
C MET A 1 -0.41 1.22 -22.82
N VAL A 2 -0.23 2.46 -22.37
CA VAL A 2 0.30 2.84 -21.05
C VAL A 2 -0.81 3.37 -20.13
N TYR A 3 -0.59 3.36 -18.82
CA TYR A 3 -1.48 4.01 -17.85
C TYR A 3 -1.35 5.52 -17.93
N SER A 4 -2.39 6.24 -17.53
CA SER A 4 -2.35 7.71 -17.45
C SER A 4 -1.24 8.17 -16.50
N ARG A 5 -0.70 9.36 -16.75
CA ARG A 5 0.36 9.95 -15.91
C ARG A 5 -0.08 10.04 -14.45
N ALA A 6 -1.34 10.39 -14.20
CA ALA A 6 -1.89 10.49 -12.85
C ALA A 6 -1.90 9.13 -12.12
N VAL A 7 -2.37 8.06 -12.78
CA VAL A 7 -2.37 6.71 -12.20
C VAL A 7 -0.95 6.23 -11.92
N SER A 8 -0.03 6.45 -12.86
CA SER A 8 1.39 6.10 -12.74
C SER A 8 2.06 6.87 -11.60
N ALA A 9 1.87 8.19 -11.52
CA ALA A 9 2.44 9.02 -10.46
C ALA A 9 1.93 8.60 -9.08
N MET A 10 0.63 8.32 -8.93
CA MET A 10 0.07 7.83 -7.67
C MET A 10 0.57 6.44 -7.29
N HIS A 11 0.90 5.58 -8.25
CA HIS A 11 1.57 4.31 -7.96
C HIS A 11 2.93 4.54 -7.32
N TRP A 12 3.76 5.37 -7.96
CA TRP A 12 5.10 5.66 -7.47
C TRP A 12 5.14 6.57 -6.24
N ALA A 13 4.06 7.28 -5.91
CA ALA A 13 3.92 8.00 -4.64
C ALA A 13 3.55 7.05 -3.49
N VAL A 14 2.59 6.14 -3.70
CA VAL A 14 2.14 5.20 -2.66
C VAL A 14 3.19 4.13 -2.36
N ALA A 15 3.86 3.61 -3.40
CA ALA A 15 4.82 2.51 -3.26
C ALA A 15 5.93 2.77 -2.21
N PRO A 16 6.69 3.87 -2.23
CA PRO A 16 7.75 4.12 -1.25
C PRO A 16 7.20 4.34 0.17
N ALA A 17 6.07 5.04 0.33
CA ALA A 17 5.43 5.20 1.64
C ALA A 17 5.00 3.84 2.23
N MET A 18 4.36 3.00 1.40
CA MET A 18 3.94 1.65 1.77
C MET A 18 5.15 0.75 2.13
N MET A 19 6.19 0.76 1.30
CA MET A 19 7.41 -0.02 1.55
C MET A 19 8.13 0.47 2.81
N GLY A 20 8.17 1.78 3.04
CA GLY A 20 8.77 2.37 4.23
C GLY A 20 8.03 1.98 5.52
N THR A 21 6.68 2.03 5.54
CA THR A 21 5.91 1.59 6.71
C THR A 21 6.10 0.10 6.98
N VAL A 22 6.10 -0.75 5.96
CA VAL A 22 6.37 -2.20 6.11
C VAL A 22 7.80 -2.46 6.59
N GLY A 23 8.79 -1.81 5.98
CA GLY A 23 10.20 -1.94 6.36
C GLY A 23 10.44 -1.53 7.81
N SER A 24 9.86 -0.41 8.24
CA SER A 24 10.00 0.07 9.62
C SER A 24 9.39 -0.87 10.66
N VAL A 25 8.25 -1.53 10.40
CA VAL A 25 7.69 -2.50 11.36
C VAL A 25 8.48 -3.79 11.39
N LEU A 26 9.00 -4.26 10.25
CA LEU A 26 9.88 -5.43 10.21
C LEU A 26 11.18 -5.17 10.98
N ALA A 27 11.77 -3.99 10.82
CA ALA A 27 12.92 -3.57 11.61
C ALA A 27 12.57 -3.43 13.11
N ALA A 28 11.41 -2.86 13.43
CA ALA A 28 10.94 -2.71 14.82
C ALA A 28 10.72 -4.06 15.52
N GLN A 29 10.38 -5.12 14.77
CA GLN A 29 10.23 -6.48 15.31
C GLN A 29 11.56 -7.08 15.79
N GLN A 30 12.68 -6.59 15.26
CA GLN A 30 14.03 -7.05 15.60
C GLN A 30 14.77 -6.07 16.52
N ALA A 31 14.20 -4.90 16.78
CA ALA A 31 14.81 -3.86 17.59
C ALA A 31 14.36 -3.94 19.05
N GLU A 32 15.24 -3.51 19.96
CA GLU A 32 14.97 -3.40 21.39
C GLU A 32 15.11 -1.95 21.88
N GLY A 33 14.62 -1.67 23.09
CA GLY A 33 14.77 -0.37 23.74
C GLY A 33 14.17 0.81 22.94
N PRO A 34 14.77 2.01 23.02
CA PRO A 34 14.26 3.23 22.39
C PRO A 34 14.10 3.11 20.86
N ARG A 35 14.98 2.35 20.21
CA ARG A 35 14.98 2.18 18.75
C ARG A 35 13.68 1.55 18.24
N LYS A 36 13.11 0.63 19.00
CA LYS A 36 11.80 0.03 18.67
C LYS A 36 10.69 1.08 18.65
N GLY A 37 10.72 2.03 19.59
CA GLY A 37 9.77 3.14 19.65
C GLY A 37 9.88 4.06 18.43
N GLU A 38 11.09 4.46 18.06
CA GLU A 38 11.37 5.28 16.87
C GLU A 38 10.86 4.62 15.58
N LEU A 39 11.18 3.35 15.39
CA LEU A 39 10.76 2.61 14.20
C LEU A 39 9.24 2.43 14.15
N MET A 40 8.60 2.24 15.31
CA MET A 40 7.14 2.17 15.40
C MET A 40 6.45 3.52 15.17
N HIS A 41 7.09 4.62 15.59
CA HIS A 41 6.64 5.97 15.25
C HIS A 41 6.70 6.22 13.75
N LEU A 42 7.81 5.81 13.12
CA LEU A 42 7.98 5.89 11.67
C LEU A 42 6.94 5.01 10.93
N HIS A 43 6.71 3.79 11.40
CA HIS A 43 5.68 2.88 10.86
C HIS A 43 4.30 3.52 10.84
N LYS A 44 3.86 4.08 11.97
CA LYS A 44 2.56 4.75 12.10
C LYS A 44 2.46 5.97 11.20
N SER A 45 3.51 6.79 11.16
CA SER A 45 3.56 8.02 10.36
C SER A 45 3.47 7.72 8.86
N LEU A 46 4.29 6.78 8.38
CA LEU A 46 4.26 6.35 6.98
C LEU A 46 2.98 5.59 6.64
N GLY A 47 2.44 4.81 7.57
CA GLY A 47 1.16 4.12 7.40
C GLY A 47 -0.01 5.10 7.23
N LEU A 48 -0.01 6.18 8.02
CA LEU A 48 -1.00 7.25 7.87
C LEU A 48 -0.81 8.02 6.55
N LEU A 49 0.42 8.33 6.17
CA LEU A 49 0.73 8.93 4.86
C LEU A 49 0.23 8.05 3.71
N THR A 50 0.49 6.74 3.77
CA THR A 50 -0.04 5.77 2.82
C THR A 50 -1.56 5.84 2.77
N GLY A 51 -2.25 5.86 3.92
CA GLY A 51 -3.71 6.02 3.96
C GLY A 51 -4.19 7.29 3.24
N MET A 52 -3.53 8.43 3.48
CA MET A 52 -3.85 9.70 2.81
C MET A 52 -3.64 9.65 1.29
N LEU A 53 -2.61 8.94 0.82
CA LEU A 53 -2.32 8.79 -0.61
C LEU A 53 -3.21 7.74 -1.31
N VAL A 54 -3.71 6.75 -0.57
CA VAL A 54 -4.60 5.70 -1.10
C VAL A 54 -5.94 6.25 -1.54
N VAL A 55 -6.49 7.24 -0.82
CA VAL A 55 -7.76 7.89 -1.15
C VAL A 55 -7.74 8.51 -2.57
N PRO A 56 -6.84 9.47 -2.90
CA PRO A 56 -6.76 10.02 -4.25
C PRO A 56 -6.33 8.98 -5.28
N ARG A 57 -5.48 8.01 -4.92
CA ARG A 57 -5.12 6.89 -5.82
C ARG A 57 -6.35 6.11 -6.28
N LEU A 58 -7.26 5.78 -5.37
CA LEU A 58 -8.49 5.08 -5.71
C LEU A 58 -9.42 5.95 -6.56
N ALA A 59 -9.61 7.21 -6.17
CA ALA A 59 -10.43 8.15 -6.93
C ALA A 59 -9.94 8.29 -8.38
N ILE A 60 -8.63 8.49 -8.57
CA ILE A 60 -7.99 8.60 -9.90
C ILE A 60 -8.11 7.29 -10.69
N LYS A 61 -7.94 6.13 -10.04
CA LYS A 61 -8.11 4.84 -10.71
C LYS A 61 -9.54 4.66 -11.20
N LEU A 62 -10.53 5.02 -10.39
CA LEU A 62 -11.95 4.85 -10.72
C LEU A 62 -12.42 5.82 -11.80
N SER A 63 -11.81 7.00 -11.90
CA SER A 63 -12.11 7.99 -12.95
C SER A 63 -11.29 7.83 -14.23
N SER A 64 -10.26 6.97 -14.23
CA SER A 64 -9.39 6.76 -15.40
C SER A 64 -9.84 5.59 -16.27
N LYS A 65 -9.74 5.75 -17.59
CA LYS A 65 -9.76 4.61 -18.52
C LYS A 65 -8.48 3.81 -18.36
N LEU A 66 -8.60 2.53 -18.01
CA LEU A 66 -7.45 1.65 -17.82
C LEU A 66 -7.09 0.95 -19.13
N PRO A 67 -5.79 0.81 -19.45
CA PRO A 67 -5.37 0.06 -20.62
C PRO A 67 -5.74 -1.43 -20.47
N PRO A 68 -5.89 -2.18 -21.57
CA PRO A 68 -6.20 -3.61 -21.51
C PRO A 68 -5.09 -4.41 -20.80
N ALA A 69 -5.41 -5.65 -20.42
CA ALA A 69 -4.42 -6.58 -19.87
C ALA A 69 -3.23 -6.78 -20.84
N VAL A 70 -2.08 -7.18 -20.30
CA VAL A 70 -0.95 -7.56 -21.15
C VAL A 70 -1.33 -8.82 -21.92
N HIS A 71 -1.03 -8.85 -23.22
CA HIS A 71 -1.23 -10.05 -24.03
C HIS A 71 -0.45 -11.22 -23.44
N GLY A 72 -1.10 -12.38 -23.38
CA GLY A 72 -0.52 -13.59 -22.83
C GLY A 72 -1.60 -14.63 -22.53
N PRO A 73 -1.20 -15.79 -21.98
CA PRO A 73 -2.13 -16.84 -21.59
C PRO A 73 -3.24 -16.32 -20.67
N ALA A 74 -4.45 -16.88 -20.79
CA ALA A 74 -5.60 -16.46 -20.00
C ALA A 74 -5.34 -16.53 -18.48
N TRP A 75 -4.59 -17.55 -18.03
CA TRP A 75 -4.22 -17.70 -16.62
C TRP A 75 -3.37 -16.55 -16.10
N GLU A 76 -2.49 -15.99 -16.93
CA GLU A 76 -1.60 -14.88 -16.55
C GLU A 76 -2.37 -13.56 -16.45
N GLN A 77 -3.30 -13.34 -17.39
CA GLN A 77 -4.22 -12.20 -17.32
C GLN A 77 -5.10 -12.26 -16.06
N MET A 78 -5.62 -13.46 -15.74
CA MET A 78 -6.41 -13.69 -14.53
C MET A 78 -5.57 -13.47 -13.26
N ALA A 79 -4.35 -14.02 -13.20
CA ALA A 79 -3.44 -13.82 -12.07
C ALA A 79 -3.11 -12.34 -11.87
N GLY A 80 -2.86 -11.59 -12.95
CA GLY A 80 -2.65 -10.15 -12.90
C GLY A 80 -3.87 -9.38 -12.37
N ALA A 81 -5.08 -9.75 -12.80
CA ALA A 81 -6.31 -9.12 -12.30
C ALA A 81 -6.54 -9.42 -10.81
N VAL A 82 -6.38 -10.67 -10.39
CA VAL A 82 -6.51 -11.09 -8.99
C VAL A 82 -5.48 -10.40 -8.11
N SER A 83 -4.20 -10.39 -8.53
CA SER A 83 -3.12 -9.71 -7.80
C SER A 83 -3.45 -8.24 -7.56
N HIS A 84 -3.87 -7.50 -8.60
CA HIS A 84 -4.23 -6.10 -8.44
C HIS A 84 -5.42 -5.90 -7.49
N ASN A 85 -6.50 -6.67 -7.65
CA ASN A 85 -7.69 -6.53 -6.81
C ASN A 85 -7.39 -6.82 -5.33
N VAL A 86 -6.66 -7.90 -5.06
CA VAL A 86 -6.22 -8.25 -3.70
C VAL A 86 -5.32 -7.17 -3.12
N MET A 87 -4.37 -6.65 -3.90
CA MET A 87 -3.51 -5.55 -3.45
C MET A 87 -4.29 -4.27 -3.19
N TYR A 88 -5.33 -3.94 -3.96
CA TYR A 88 -6.18 -2.78 -3.70
C TYR A 88 -6.95 -2.93 -2.39
N VAL A 89 -7.57 -4.10 -2.17
CA VAL A 89 -8.29 -4.40 -0.91
C VAL A 89 -7.33 -4.32 0.27
N TRP A 90 -6.16 -4.96 0.18
CA TRP A 90 -5.15 -4.94 1.23
C TRP A 90 -4.63 -3.52 1.52
N MET A 91 -4.34 -2.74 0.47
CA MET A 91 -3.86 -1.37 0.56
C MET A 91 -4.86 -0.41 1.24
N VAL A 92 -6.16 -0.72 1.20
CA VAL A 92 -7.19 0.04 1.93
C VAL A 92 -7.34 -0.47 3.37
N LEU A 93 -7.42 -1.79 3.54
CA LEU A 93 -7.65 -2.40 4.84
C LEU A 93 -6.52 -2.09 5.84
N MET A 94 -5.27 -2.10 5.39
CA MET A 94 -4.10 -1.83 6.25
C MET A 94 -4.17 -0.45 6.92
N PRO A 95 -4.20 0.68 6.20
CA PRO A 95 -4.30 1.99 6.83
C PRO A 95 -5.63 2.19 7.56
N ALA A 96 -6.75 1.68 7.04
CA ALA A 96 -8.06 1.83 7.71
C ALA A 96 -8.06 1.19 9.10
N THR A 97 -7.54 -0.04 9.22
CA THR A 97 -7.43 -0.74 10.51
C THR A 97 -6.38 -0.11 11.43
N GLY A 98 -5.27 0.39 10.88
CA GLY A 98 -4.25 1.11 11.66
C GLY A 98 -4.77 2.43 12.24
N ILE A 99 -5.50 3.20 11.44
CA ILE A 99 -6.17 4.45 11.85
C ILE A 99 -7.23 4.15 12.91
N ALA A 100 -8.11 3.18 12.67
CA ALA A 100 -9.14 2.80 13.64
C ALA A 100 -8.53 2.39 14.98
N MET A 101 -7.44 1.63 14.95
CA MET A 101 -6.72 1.21 16.16
C MET A 101 -6.18 2.40 16.97
N GLY A 102 -5.51 3.35 16.33
CA GLY A 102 -4.94 4.52 17.01
C GLY A 102 -6.02 5.51 17.48
N TYR A 103 -7.02 5.75 16.64
CA TYR A 103 -8.11 6.69 16.91
C TYR A 103 -9.02 6.19 18.06
N TYR A 104 -9.61 5.00 17.93
CA TYR A 104 -10.50 4.45 18.96
C TYR A 104 -9.74 3.98 20.21
N GLY A 105 -8.43 3.77 20.13
CA GLY A 105 -7.59 3.47 21.29
C GLY A 105 -7.29 4.69 22.16
N GLY A 106 -7.70 5.90 21.77
CA GLY A 106 -7.48 7.15 22.52
C GLY A 106 -6.05 7.68 22.49
N LYS A 107 -5.13 6.98 21.82
CA LYS A 107 -3.70 7.33 21.76
C LYS A 107 -3.37 8.33 20.63
N GLY A 108 -4.34 8.61 19.77
CA GLY A 108 -4.16 9.45 18.59
C GLY A 108 -3.39 8.75 17.47
N LEU A 109 -3.07 9.53 16.44
CA LEU A 109 -2.39 9.09 15.23
C LEU A 109 -1.09 9.87 15.07
N PRO A 110 0.05 9.30 15.49
CA PRO A 110 1.36 9.94 15.31
C PRO A 110 1.65 10.15 13.82
N PHE A 111 2.14 11.34 13.48
CA PHE A 111 2.44 11.73 12.10
C PHE A 111 3.69 12.62 12.05
N PHE A 112 4.85 11.99 11.90
CA PHE A 112 6.16 12.63 11.86
C PHE A 112 6.38 13.54 13.08
N SER A 113 6.30 14.86 12.92
CA SER A 113 6.48 15.83 14.01
C SER A 113 5.20 16.23 14.73
N THR A 114 4.03 15.73 14.29
CA THR A 114 2.73 16.04 14.90
C THR A 114 1.98 14.77 15.30
N THR A 115 0.85 14.92 15.98
CA THR A 115 -0.06 13.82 16.34
C THR A 115 -1.50 14.29 16.19
N PHE A 116 -2.29 13.57 15.41
CA PHE A 116 -3.72 13.84 15.33
C PHE A 116 -4.43 13.25 16.56
N ALA A 117 -5.41 13.99 17.08
CA ALA A 117 -6.18 13.55 18.24
C ALA A 117 -6.94 12.24 17.95
N GLY A 118 -7.02 11.39 18.97
CA GLY A 118 -7.88 10.22 18.97
C GLY A 118 -9.30 10.56 19.40
N ALA A 119 -10.14 9.55 19.56
CA ALA A 119 -11.46 9.72 20.17
C ALA A 119 -11.32 10.15 21.64
N GLU A 120 -12.12 11.14 22.06
CA GLU A 120 -12.17 11.61 23.45
C GLU A 120 -12.62 10.50 24.41
N THR A 121 -13.58 9.68 23.97
CA THR A 121 -14.00 8.47 24.67
C THR A 121 -13.49 7.24 23.92
N PRO A 122 -12.43 6.57 24.41
CA PRO A 122 -11.87 5.40 23.75
C PRO A 122 -12.88 4.24 23.69
N ASN A 123 -12.84 3.50 22.59
CA ASN A 123 -13.55 2.23 22.44
C ASN A 123 -12.55 1.09 22.32
N GLY A 124 -12.20 0.48 23.46
CA GLY A 124 -11.23 -0.61 23.53
C GLY A 124 -11.62 -1.85 22.74
N GLY A 125 -12.93 -2.12 22.58
CA GLY A 125 -13.42 -3.24 21.78
C GLY A 125 -13.09 -3.07 20.30
N VAL A 126 -13.41 -1.90 19.74
CA VAL A 126 -13.07 -1.56 18.34
C VAL A 126 -11.55 -1.52 18.15
N ALA A 127 -10.80 -0.90 19.06
CA ALA A 127 -9.35 -0.81 18.95
C ALA A 127 -8.68 -2.20 18.97
N LYS A 128 -9.15 -3.13 19.83
CA LYS A 128 -8.65 -4.50 19.90
C LYS A 128 -8.98 -5.30 18.62
N GLN A 129 -10.20 -5.16 18.10
CA GLN A 129 -10.58 -5.81 16.85
C GLN A 129 -9.76 -5.27 15.67
N ALA A 130 -9.59 -3.95 15.58
CA ALA A 130 -8.78 -3.30 14.56
C ALA A 130 -7.31 -3.76 14.64
N PHE A 131 -6.75 -3.89 15.85
CA PHE A 131 -5.41 -4.46 16.06
C PHE A 131 -5.30 -5.90 15.55
N TRP A 132 -6.27 -6.75 15.88
CA TRP A 132 -6.28 -8.13 15.40
C TRP A 132 -6.31 -8.18 13.87
N MET A 133 -7.23 -7.44 13.24
CA MET A 133 -7.34 -7.38 11.77
C MET A 133 -6.07 -6.83 11.13
N HIS A 134 -5.51 -5.75 11.66
CA HIS A 134 -4.28 -5.13 11.15
C HIS A 134 -3.09 -6.10 11.23
N LYS A 135 -2.95 -6.83 12.34
CA LYS A 135 -1.90 -7.83 12.52
C LYS A 135 -2.05 -8.97 11.50
N GLN A 136 -3.25 -9.50 11.31
CA GLN A 136 -3.50 -10.57 10.33
C GLN A 136 -3.24 -10.08 8.90
N ALA A 137 -3.77 -8.92 8.52
CA ALA A 137 -3.53 -8.32 7.22
C ALA A 137 -2.04 -8.03 6.98
N GLY A 138 -1.30 -7.63 8.02
CA GLY A 138 0.15 -7.46 7.97
C GLY A 138 0.91 -8.77 7.71
N ILE A 139 0.47 -9.89 8.30
CA ILE A 139 1.04 -11.23 8.03
C ILE A 139 0.84 -11.59 6.56
N TYR A 140 -0.38 -11.43 6.03
CA TYR A 140 -0.65 -11.68 4.61
C TYR A 140 0.15 -10.74 3.69
N GLY A 141 0.34 -9.48 4.09
CA GLY A 141 1.16 -8.50 3.36
C GLY A 141 2.59 -8.98 3.09
N LYS A 142 3.18 -9.78 4.01
CA LYS A 142 4.50 -10.39 3.82
C LYS A 142 4.58 -11.29 2.59
N TYR A 143 3.46 -11.86 2.15
CA TYR A 143 3.39 -12.74 0.99
C TYR A 143 2.81 -12.02 -0.24
N LEU A 144 1.81 -11.16 -0.05
CA LEU A 144 1.16 -10.43 -1.14
C LEU A 144 2.11 -9.47 -1.87
N ILE A 145 2.95 -8.72 -1.14
CA ILE A 145 3.89 -7.78 -1.75
C ILE A 145 4.94 -8.53 -2.59
N PRO A 146 5.66 -9.55 -2.06
CA PRO A 146 6.60 -10.31 -2.89
C PRO A 146 5.94 -11.01 -4.08
N LEU A 147 4.73 -11.56 -3.92
CA LEU A 147 4.02 -12.19 -5.03
C LEU A 147 3.70 -11.20 -6.15
N HIS A 148 3.24 -10.00 -5.79
CA HIS A 148 3.01 -8.92 -6.75
C HIS A 148 4.29 -8.50 -7.48
N LEU A 149 5.40 -8.35 -6.74
CA LEU A 149 6.71 -8.04 -7.31
C LEU A 149 7.26 -9.18 -8.17
N ALA A 150 7.01 -10.44 -7.80
CA ALA A 150 7.41 -11.61 -8.56
C ALA A 150 6.76 -11.65 -9.94
N GLY A 151 5.49 -11.24 -10.06
CA GLY A 151 4.83 -11.06 -11.37
C GLY A 151 5.56 -10.04 -12.24
N THR A 152 5.97 -8.91 -11.67
CA THR A 152 6.80 -7.91 -12.38
C THR A 152 8.16 -8.49 -12.76
N ALA A 153 8.83 -9.20 -11.86
CA ALA A 153 10.13 -9.82 -12.11
C ALA A 153 10.06 -10.87 -13.22
N LYS A 154 9.01 -11.71 -13.24
CA LYS A 154 8.75 -12.69 -14.31
C LYS A 154 8.67 -12.00 -15.67
N HIS A 155 7.88 -10.93 -15.78
CA HIS A 155 7.79 -10.17 -17.03
C HIS A 155 9.15 -9.58 -17.47
N LEU A 156 9.91 -9.02 -16.53
CA LEU A 156 11.20 -8.39 -16.85
C LEU A 156 12.28 -9.41 -17.24
N VAL A 157 12.37 -10.52 -16.52
CA VAL A 157 13.51 -11.45 -16.59
C VAL A 157 13.22 -12.64 -17.50
N ILE A 158 12.01 -13.22 -17.41
CA ILE A 158 11.63 -14.42 -18.17
C ILE A 158 11.04 -14.02 -19.51
N ASP A 159 9.99 -13.19 -19.51
CA ASP A 159 9.34 -12.79 -20.77
C ASP A 159 10.15 -11.75 -21.55
N ARG A 160 11.19 -11.18 -20.93
CA ARG A 160 11.99 -10.07 -21.45
C ARG A 160 11.12 -8.88 -21.89
N ASN A 161 9.98 -8.70 -21.23
CA ASN A 161 9.01 -7.66 -21.49
C ASN A 161 9.07 -6.59 -20.41
N ASN A 162 9.44 -5.36 -20.79
CA ASN A 162 9.51 -4.24 -19.86
C ASN A 162 8.13 -3.67 -19.53
N ILE A 163 7.38 -4.38 -18.68
CA ILE A 163 6.04 -4.00 -18.24
C ILE A 163 6.03 -2.69 -17.42
N LEU A 164 7.15 -2.32 -16.79
CA LEU A 164 7.27 -1.07 -16.02
C LEU A 164 7.09 0.18 -16.89
N LYS A 165 7.37 0.09 -18.20
CA LYS A 165 7.10 1.19 -19.15
C LYS A 165 5.63 1.60 -19.15
N ARG A 166 4.71 0.69 -18.82
CA ARG A 166 3.28 0.97 -18.76
C ARG A 166 2.90 1.90 -17.61
N ILE A 167 3.69 1.93 -16.54
CA ILE A 167 3.44 2.76 -15.35
C ILE A 167 4.51 3.86 -15.17
N ASN A 168 5.16 4.28 -16.26
CA ASN A 168 6.12 5.37 -16.22
C ASN A 168 5.40 6.73 -16.11
N PRO A 169 5.57 7.50 -15.02
CA PRO A 169 4.88 8.80 -14.85
C PRO A 169 5.41 9.91 -15.79
N PHE A 170 6.57 9.68 -16.42
CA PHE A 170 7.21 10.61 -17.35
C PHE A 170 7.02 10.22 -18.82
N SER A 171 6.37 9.09 -19.11
CA SER A 171 6.03 8.74 -20.48
C SER A 171 4.92 9.68 -20.96
N PHE A 172 5.19 10.42 -22.03
CA PHE A 172 4.12 11.07 -22.78
C PHE A 172 3.21 9.97 -23.32
N ALA A 173 1.90 10.13 -23.17
CA ALA A 173 0.98 9.38 -24.01
C ALA A 173 1.31 9.82 -25.43
N SER A 174 1.86 8.92 -26.25
CA SER A 174 1.91 9.17 -27.68
C SER A 174 0.45 9.31 -28.10
N SER A 175 0.05 10.53 -28.44
CA SER A 175 -1.16 10.77 -29.21
C SER A 175 -1.03 9.91 -30.45
N ALA A 176 -1.82 8.84 -30.52
CA ALA A 176 -2.09 8.16 -31.78
C ALA A 176 -3.18 8.96 -32.49
#